data_AF-A0A2S7TYE7-F1
#
_entry.id   AF-A0A2S7TYE7-F1
#
_cell.length_a   1.000
_cell.length_b   1.000
_cell.length_c   1.000
_cell.angle_alpha   90.00
_cell.angle_beta   90.00
_cell.angle_gamma   90.00
#
_symmetry.space_group_name_H-M   'P 1'
#
loop_
_entity.id
_entity.type
_entity.pdbx_description
1 polymer ?
#
loop_
_entity_poly.entity_id
_entity_poly.type
_entity_poly.pdbx_seq_one_letter_code
_entity_poly.pdbx_strand_id
1 'polypeptide(L)'
;MSVSSLMATTSISRSAFYQYFEDIHQLMKELLDMLAEEIFAAAKPWIAGVGDPVALTHESLEGMVHVCYQRGPFLRAISDAATTDDRFEQDWSDFLGAFDDAACSRIEADQKQGLIARFEPRPVAFALNRLDAHTVIEAFGKHPRSKPEPVHEALVRIRISTLYGSEWVEKRSSNLVRT
;
A
#
# COMPACT_ATOMS: atom_id res chain seq x y z
N MET A 1 20.35 3.85 11.79
CA MET A 1 20.74 2.44 12.07
C MET A 1 22.07 2.16 11.35
N SER A 2 22.98 1.33 11.88
CA SER A 2 24.27 1.00 11.23
C SER A 2 24.41 -0.50 10.98
N VAL A 3 25.20 -0.91 9.96
CA VAL A 3 25.42 -2.35 9.65
C VAL A 3 25.94 -3.10 10.87
N SER A 4 26.85 -2.49 11.62
CA SER A 4 27.39 -3.08 12.86
C SER A 4 26.30 -3.30 13.92
N SER A 5 25.39 -2.34 14.09
CA SER A 5 24.27 -2.47 15.04
C SER A 5 23.26 -3.53 14.60
N LEU A 6 23.02 -3.66 13.30
CA LEU A 6 22.11 -4.68 12.74
C LEU A 6 22.71 -6.08 12.85
N MET A 7 23.99 -6.24 12.51
CA MET A 7 24.63 -7.55 12.58
C MET A 7 24.76 -8.06 14.02
N ALA A 8 24.87 -7.18 15.01
CA ALA A 8 24.88 -7.55 16.42
C ALA A 8 23.57 -8.24 16.90
N THR A 9 22.46 -8.09 16.16
CA THR A 9 21.18 -8.76 16.48
C THR A 9 20.96 -10.04 15.67
N THR A 10 21.93 -10.45 14.85
CA THR A 10 21.86 -11.65 14.01
C THR A 10 23.06 -12.55 14.25
N SER A 11 23.03 -13.79 13.74
CA SER A 11 24.19 -14.68 13.72
C SER A 11 25.11 -14.44 12.51
N ILE A 12 24.87 -13.39 11.72
CA ILE A 12 25.56 -13.12 10.45
C ILE A 12 26.74 -12.17 10.71
N SER A 13 27.90 -12.46 10.11
CA SER A 13 29.05 -11.57 10.19
C SER A 13 28.88 -10.33 9.31
N ARG A 14 29.53 -9.22 9.67
CA ARG A 14 29.60 -8.04 8.80
C ARG A 14 30.17 -8.36 7.41
N SER A 15 31.15 -9.25 7.33
CA SER A 15 31.72 -9.65 6.05
C SER A 15 30.70 -10.39 5.18
N ALA A 16 29.84 -11.23 5.77
CA ALA A 16 28.77 -11.92 5.05
C ALA A 16 27.68 -10.94 4.61
N PHE A 17 27.34 -9.92 5.40
CA PHE A 17 26.44 -8.85 4.97
C PHE A 17 26.91 -8.18 3.68
N TYR A 18 28.18 -7.75 3.66
CA TYR A 18 28.77 -7.06 2.51
C TYR A 18 28.99 -7.97 1.29
N GLN A 19 28.74 -9.28 1.38
CA GLN A 19 28.66 -10.15 0.19
C GLN A 19 27.35 -9.98 -0.57
N TYR A 20 26.29 -9.51 0.09
CA TYR A 20 24.96 -9.36 -0.49
C TYR A 20 24.55 -7.89 -0.64
N PHE A 21 24.95 -7.02 0.29
CA PHE A 21 24.53 -5.62 0.33
C PHE A 21 25.70 -4.67 0.52
N GLU A 22 25.78 -3.64 -0.30
CA GLU A 22 26.80 -2.58 -0.21
C GLU A 22 26.64 -1.74 1.07
N ASP A 23 25.40 -1.43 1.46
CA ASP A 23 25.07 -0.71 2.67
C ASP A 23 23.65 -1.07 3.19
N ILE A 24 23.23 -0.44 4.29
CA ILE A 24 21.86 -0.62 4.81
C ILE A 24 20.81 -0.09 3.84
N HIS A 25 21.14 0.95 3.07
CA HIS A 25 20.19 1.54 2.15
C HIS A 25 19.79 0.52 1.07
N GLN A 26 20.76 -0.17 0.46
CA GLN A 26 20.48 -1.24 -0.51
C GLN A 26 19.60 -2.34 0.09
N LEU A 27 19.91 -2.85 1.29
CA LEU A 27 19.07 -3.85 1.96
C LEU A 27 17.63 -3.35 2.14
N MET A 28 17.48 -2.13 2.65
CA MET A 28 16.17 -1.54 2.93
C MET A 28 15.37 -1.30 1.64
N LYS A 29 16.04 -0.92 0.54
CA LYS A 29 15.43 -0.80 -0.79
C LYS A 29 14.92 -2.16 -1.29
N GLU A 30 15.73 -3.21 -1.23
CA GLU A 30 15.29 -4.56 -1.65
C GLU A 30 14.10 -5.06 -0.80
N LEU A 31 14.10 -4.76 0.51
CA LEU A 31 12.96 -5.06 1.37
C LEU A 31 11.70 -4.23 1.00
N LEU A 32 11.87 -2.98 0.57
CA LEU A 32 10.77 -2.13 0.11
C LEU A 32 10.19 -2.63 -1.22
N ASP A 33 11.04 -3.09 -2.14
CA ASP A 33 10.63 -3.67 -3.43
C ASP A 33 9.83 -4.97 -3.20
N MET A 34 10.32 -5.86 -2.33
CA MET A 34 9.55 -7.07 -1.95
C MET A 34 8.20 -6.73 -1.30
N LEU A 35 8.16 -5.69 -0.45
CA LEU A 35 6.90 -5.22 0.13
C LEU A 35 5.95 -4.67 -0.94
N ALA A 36 6.47 -3.95 -1.93
CA ALA A 36 5.67 -3.44 -3.05
C ALA A 36 5.02 -4.60 -3.80
N GLU A 37 5.78 -5.66 -4.08
CA GLU A 37 5.26 -6.88 -4.72
C GLU A 37 4.16 -7.55 -3.90
N GLU A 38 4.34 -7.69 -2.58
CA GLU A 38 3.31 -8.24 -1.68
C GLU A 38 2.02 -7.40 -1.72
N ILE A 39 2.12 -6.07 -1.67
CA ILE A 39 0.97 -5.17 -1.70
C ILE A 39 0.30 -5.19 -3.09
N PHE A 40 1.06 -5.17 -4.19
CA PHE A 40 0.51 -5.27 -5.54
C PHE A 40 -0.20 -6.60 -5.77
N ALA A 41 0.36 -7.69 -5.26
CA ALA A 41 -0.28 -9.00 -5.32
C ALA A 41 -1.62 -8.99 -4.57
N ALA A 42 -1.66 -8.39 -3.37
CA ALA A 42 -2.89 -8.22 -2.60
C ALA A 42 -3.92 -7.29 -3.28
N ALA A 43 -3.47 -6.22 -3.93
CA ALA A 43 -4.33 -5.24 -4.59
C ALA A 43 -4.78 -5.65 -6.01
N LYS A 44 -4.22 -6.74 -6.55
CA LYS A 44 -4.49 -7.25 -7.90
C LYS A 44 -5.99 -7.44 -8.21
N PRO A 45 -6.85 -7.95 -7.29
CA PRO A 45 -8.27 -8.11 -7.57
C PRO A 45 -8.93 -6.78 -7.99
N TRP A 46 -8.61 -5.68 -7.33
CA TRP A 46 -9.16 -4.37 -7.69
C TRP A 46 -8.46 -3.74 -8.89
N ILE A 47 -7.12 -3.87 -8.98
CA ILE A 47 -6.33 -3.27 -10.06
C ILE A 47 -6.66 -3.89 -11.41
N ALA A 48 -6.82 -5.20 -11.50
CA ALA A 48 -6.92 -5.93 -12.77
C ALA A 48 -8.10 -6.91 -12.85
N GLY A 49 -8.80 -7.18 -11.74
CA GLY A 49 -9.92 -8.12 -11.73
C GLY A 49 -11.14 -7.60 -12.48
N VAL A 50 -11.96 -8.56 -12.94
CA VAL A 50 -13.25 -8.37 -13.62
C VAL A 50 -14.38 -8.83 -12.71
N GLY A 51 -15.61 -8.38 -12.96
CA GLY A 51 -16.77 -8.69 -12.13
C GLY A 51 -17.18 -7.50 -11.26
N ASP A 52 -17.59 -7.77 -10.01
CA ASP A 52 -18.11 -6.74 -9.11
C ASP A 52 -16.96 -5.89 -8.52
N PRO A 53 -16.81 -4.61 -8.92
CA PRO A 53 -15.71 -3.78 -8.45
C PRO A 53 -15.76 -3.49 -6.94
N VAL A 54 -16.95 -3.52 -6.31
CA VAL A 54 -17.10 -3.29 -4.87
C VAL A 54 -16.56 -4.48 -4.08
N ALA A 55 -16.94 -5.70 -4.46
CA ALA A 55 -16.37 -6.92 -3.85
C ALA A 55 -14.84 -6.99 -4.03
N LEU A 56 -14.35 -6.66 -5.23
CA LEU A 56 -12.90 -6.62 -5.51
C LEU A 56 -12.17 -5.57 -4.67
N THR A 57 -12.79 -4.41 -4.38
CA THR A 57 -12.24 -3.41 -3.46
C THR A 57 -12.12 -3.96 -2.05
N HIS A 58 -13.14 -4.66 -1.54
CA HIS A 58 -13.10 -5.27 -0.21
C HIS A 58 -11.95 -6.28 -0.08
N GLU A 59 -11.85 -7.21 -1.03
CA GLU A 59 -10.81 -8.24 -1.08
C GLU A 59 -9.41 -7.62 -1.12
N SER A 60 -9.22 -6.64 -1.99
CA SER A 60 -7.92 -5.98 -2.19
C SER A 60 -7.45 -5.22 -0.96
N LEU A 61 -8.36 -4.47 -0.33
CA LEU A 61 -8.04 -3.72 0.89
C LEU A 61 -7.85 -4.63 2.09
N GLU A 62 -8.56 -5.76 2.17
CA GLU A 62 -8.35 -6.76 3.22
C GLU A 62 -6.95 -7.36 3.12
N GLY A 63 -6.55 -7.79 1.91
CA GLY A 63 -5.21 -8.29 1.64
C GLY A 63 -4.12 -7.26 1.93
N MET A 64 -4.29 -6.02 1.46
CA MET A 64 -3.35 -4.92 1.72
C MET A 64 -3.19 -4.66 3.22
N VAL A 65 -4.30 -4.56 3.96
CA VAL A 65 -4.27 -4.34 5.41
C VAL A 65 -3.57 -5.50 6.12
N HIS A 66 -3.79 -6.74 5.69
CA HIS A 66 -3.11 -7.91 6.24
C HIS A 66 -1.59 -7.84 6.05
N VAL A 67 -1.12 -7.53 4.83
CA VAL A 67 0.30 -7.35 4.53
C VAL A 67 0.89 -6.22 5.39
N CYS A 68 0.24 -5.05 5.42
CA CYS A 68 0.70 -3.90 6.19
C CYS A 68 0.72 -4.16 7.71
N TYR A 69 -0.22 -4.95 8.24
CA TYR A 69 -0.22 -5.34 9.65
C TYR A 69 1.00 -6.21 10.02
N GLN A 70 1.39 -7.12 9.13
CA GLN A 70 2.58 -7.96 9.32
C GLN A 70 3.88 -7.16 9.21
N ARG A 71 3.91 -6.20 8.27
CA ARG A 71 5.11 -5.43 7.88
C ARG A 71 5.19 -4.03 8.53
N GLY A 72 4.26 -3.70 9.41
CA GLY A 72 4.06 -2.34 9.95
C GLY A 72 5.32 -1.63 10.48
N PRO A 73 6.12 -2.24 11.39
CA PRO A 73 7.33 -1.59 11.88
C PRO A 73 8.36 -1.27 10.79
N PHE A 74 8.43 -2.08 9.74
CA PHE A 74 9.32 -1.85 8.60
C PHE A 74 8.81 -0.69 7.74
N LEU A 75 7.51 -0.66 7.43
CA LEU A 75 6.85 0.48 6.77
C LEU A 75 7.13 1.79 7.50
N ARG A 76 7.00 1.77 8.83
CA ARG A 76 7.29 2.94 9.67
C ARG A 76 8.75 3.37 9.57
N ALA A 77 9.68 2.41 9.65
CA ALA A 77 11.10 2.70 9.61
C ALA A 77 11.51 3.38 8.28
N ILE A 78 10.98 2.93 7.15
CA ILE A 78 11.25 3.56 5.85
C ILE A 78 10.61 4.94 5.77
N SER A 79 9.34 5.06 6.15
CA SER A 79 8.64 6.35 6.14
C SER A 79 9.32 7.39 7.04
N ASP A 80 9.84 6.99 8.20
CA ASP A 80 10.58 7.91 9.07
C ASP A 80 11.96 8.25 8.46
N ALA A 81 12.67 7.28 7.87
CA ALA A 81 13.98 7.51 7.24
C ALA A 81 13.89 8.47 6.05
N ALA A 82 12.84 8.36 5.23
CA ALA A 82 12.55 9.23 4.10
C ALA A 82 12.39 10.72 4.48
N THR A 83 12.20 11.05 5.76
CA THR A 83 12.14 12.46 6.22
C THR A 83 13.51 13.10 6.43
N THR A 84 14.59 12.30 6.37
CA THR A 84 15.94 12.74 6.78
C THR A 84 17.07 12.31 5.83
N ASP A 85 16.79 11.47 4.84
CA ASP A 85 17.77 10.96 3.88
C ASP A 85 17.16 10.95 2.47
N ASP A 86 17.76 11.73 1.56
CA ASP A 86 17.28 11.95 0.20
C ASP A 86 17.15 10.66 -0.61
N ARG A 87 17.99 9.64 -0.35
CA ARG A 87 17.90 8.37 -1.08
C ARG A 87 16.66 7.58 -0.66
N PHE A 88 16.35 7.58 0.64
CA PHE A 88 15.11 7.00 1.15
C PHE A 88 13.88 7.81 0.77
N GLU A 89 13.99 9.14 0.68
CA GLU A 89 12.91 9.98 0.16
C GLU A 89 12.54 9.60 -1.27
N GLN A 90 13.55 9.44 -2.14
CA GLN A 90 13.34 9.03 -3.52
C GLN A 90 12.72 7.63 -3.62
N ASP A 91 13.29 6.64 -2.93
CA ASP A 91 12.76 5.27 -2.95
C ASP A 91 11.31 5.20 -2.41
N TRP A 92 11.00 5.97 -1.36
CA TRP A 92 9.65 6.05 -0.81
C TRP A 92 8.66 6.74 -1.76
N SER A 93 9.11 7.81 -2.43
CA SER A 93 8.31 8.51 -3.44
C SER A 93 8.00 7.60 -4.63
N ASP A 94 8.99 6.86 -5.13
CA ASP A 94 8.84 5.93 -6.25
C ASP A 94 7.91 4.77 -5.89
N PHE A 95 8.08 4.21 -4.69
CA PHE A 95 7.19 3.19 -4.12
C PHE A 95 5.72 3.65 -4.12
N LEU A 96 5.44 4.83 -3.57
CA LEU A 96 4.08 5.38 -3.54
C LEU A 96 3.57 5.76 -4.94
N GLY A 97 4.44 6.28 -5.81
CA GLY A 97 4.13 6.69 -7.16
C GLY A 97 3.62 5.54 -8.03
N ALA A 98 4.19 4.34 -7.88
CA ALA A 98 3.73 3.15 -8.59
C ALA A 98 2.26 2.80 -8.27
N PHE A 99 1.84 2.94 -7.01
CA PHE A 99 0.44 2.74 -6.63
C PHE A 99 -0.46 3.86 -7.15
N ASP A 100 0.04 5.09 -7.21
CA ASP A 100 -0.69 6.24 -7.76
C ASP A 100 -0.99 6.02 -9.25
N ASP A 101 -0.01 5.52 -10.01
CA ASP A 101 -0.16 5.19 -11.44
C ASP A 101 -1.16 4.05 -11.68
N ALA A 102 -1.08 2.99 -10.87
CA ALA A 102 -2.00 1.85 -10.94
C ALA A 102 -3.44 2.25 -10.61
N ALA A 103 -3.64 3.02 -9.54
CA ALA A 103 -4.96 3.51 -9.13
C ALA A 103 -5.54 4.50 -10.16
N CYS A 104 -4.72 5.40 -10.71
CA CYS A 104 -5.12 6.34 -11.76
C CYS A 104 -5.62 5.58 -13.00
N SER A 105 -4.84 4.61 -13.46
CA SER A 105 -5.18 3.78 -14.63
C SER A 105 -6.50 3.00 -14.43
N ARG A 106 -6.71 2.46 -13.23
CA ARG A 106 -7.96 1.76 -12.88
C ARG A 106 -9.15 2.71 -12.85
N ILE A 107 -9.02 3.88 -12.21
CA ILE A 107 -10.09 4.89 -12.17
C ILE A 107 -10.46 5.32 -13.60
N GLU A 108 -9.48 5.58 -14.46
CA GLU A 108 -9.73 5.92 -15.87
C GLU A 108 -10.48 4.81 -16.61
N ALA A 109 -10.12 3.55 -16.38
CA ALA A 109 -10.80 2.42 -17.01
C ALA A 109 -12.27 2.30 -16.55
N ASP A 110 -12.51 2.37 -15.24
CA ASP A 110 -13.86 2.31 -14.67
C ASP A 110 -14.71 3.53 -15.13
N GLN A 111 -14.12 4.72 -15.32
CA GLN A 111 -14.77 5.90 -15.91
C GLN A 111 -15.11 5.72 -17.40
N LYS A 112 -14.20 5.13 -18.19
CA LYS A 112 -14.44 4.83 -19.62
C LYS A 112 -15.59 3.85 -19.79
N GLN A 113 -15.74 2.90 -18.88
CA GLN A 113 -16.85 1.95 -18.84
C GLN A 113 -18.16 2.54 -18.26
N GLY A 114 -18.10 3.72 -17.64
CA GLY A 114 -19.26 4.38 -17.04
C GLY A 114 -19.68 3.78 -15.68
N LEU A 115 -18.79 3.06 -15.01
CA LEU A 115 -19.04 2.48 -13.68
C LEU A 115 -18.98 3.54 -12.57
N ILE A 116 -18.20 4.60 -12.79
CA ILE A 116 -17.98 5.68 -11.83
C ILE A 116 -18.09 7.04 -12.53
N ALA A 117 -18.36 8.10 -11.77
CA ALA A 117 -18.49 9.46 -12.29
C ALA A 117 -17.18 9.99 -12.91
N ARG A 118 -17.29 10.94 -13.83
CA ARG A 118 -16.12 11.61 -14.43
C ARG A 118 -15.58 12.72 -13.54
N PHE A 119 -14.27 12.68 -13.32
CA PHE A 119 -13.45 13.64 -12.58
C PHE A 119 -11.98 13.42 -12.96
N GLU A 120 -11.08 14.35 -12.59
CA GLU A 120 -9.63 14.19 -12.79
C GLU A 120 -9.07 13.02 -11.95
N PRO A 121 -8.62 11.91 -12.56
CA PRO A 121 -8.29 10.69 -11.82
C PRO A 121 -7.05 10.80 -10.93
N ARG A 122 -5.99 11.45 -11.42
CA ARG A 122 -4.67 11.48 -10.75
C ARG A 122 -4.72 12.11 -9.35
N PRO A 123 -5.34 13.28 -9.12
CA PRO A 123 -5.44 13.84 -7.76
C PRO A 123 -6.20 12.94 -6.78
N VAL A 124 -7.26 12.26 -7.23
CA VAL A 124 -8.05 11.36 -6.38
C VAL A 124 -7.27 10.09 -6.06
N ALA A 125 -6.60 9.49 -7.05
CA ALA A 125 -5.73 8.33 -6.86
C ALA A 125 -4.63 8.63 -5.83
N PHE A 126 -3.92 9.75 -6.01
CA PHE A 126 -2.90 10.21 -5.08
C PHE A 126 -3.45 10.38 -3.66
N ALA A 127 -4.57 11.10 -3.50
CA ALA A 127 -5.15 11.37 -2.19
C ALA A 127 -5.58 10.08 -1.47
N LEU A 128 -6.22 9.14 -2.18
CA LEU A 128 -6.62 7.85 -1.64
C LEU A 128 -5.41 7.03 -1.18
N ASN A 129 -4.36 6.95 -2.00
CA ASN A 129 -3.17 6.19 -1.64
C ASN A 129 -2.38 6.83 -0.48
N ARG A 130 -2.31 8.18 -0.43
CA ARG A 130 -1.69 8.86 0.71
C ARG A 130 -2.47 8.66 2.00
N LEU A 131 -3.80 8.66 1.93
CA LEU A 131 -4.67 8.34 3.06
C LEU A 131 -4.43 6.90 3.53
N ASP A 132 -4.46 5.92 2.63
CA ASP A 132 -4.22 4.51 2.94
C ASP A 132 -2.84 4.33 3.60
N ALA A 133 -1.78 4.83 2.94
CA ALA A 133 -0.40 4.71 3.41
C ALA A 133 -0.23 5.30 4.82
N HIS A 134 -0.69 6.53 5.02
CA HIS A 134 -0.58 7.18 6.33
C HIS A 134 -1.35 6.41 7.41
N THR A 135 -2.57 5.97 7.10
CA THR A 135 -3.42 5.24 8.04
C THR A 135 -2.78 3.93 8.48
N VAL A 136 -2.27 3.12 7.55
CA VAL A 136 -1.65 1.83 7.89
C VAL A 136 -0.31 1.99 8.62
N ILE A 137 0.48 3.02 8.27
CA ILE A 137 1.74 3.34 8.97
C ILE A 137 1.47 3.73 10.42
N GLU A 138 0.50 4.61 10.68
CA GLU A 138 0.15 5.00 12.04
C GLU A 138 -0.48 3.85 12.83
N ALA A 139 -1.36 3.05 12.20
CA ALA A 139 -2.05 1.95 12.87
C ALA A 139 -1.12 0.78 13.23
N PHE A 140 -0.16 0.44 12.37
CA PHE A 140 0.62 -0.80 12.49
C PHE A 140 2.12 -0.58 12.72
N GLY A 141 2.60 0.66 12.59
CA GLY A 141 4.01 1.01 12.71
C GLY A 141 4.59 0.95 14.12
N LYS A 142 3.74 0.94 15.15
CA LYS A 142 4.15 0.97 16.57
C LYS A 142 3.47 -0.14 17.35
N HIS A 143 4.06 -0.49 18.50
CA HIS A 143 3.47 -1.40 19.47
C HIS A 143 2.84 -0.63 20.64
N PRO A 144 1.65 -1.03 21.13
CA PRO A 144 0.77 -2.06 20.56
C PRO A 144 0.17 -1.62 19.21
N ARG A 145 -0.02 -2.58 18.28
CA ARG A 145 -0.65 -2.30 16.99
C ARG A 145 -2.16 -2.20 17.15
N SER A 146 -2.79 -1.35 16.35
CA SER A 146 -4.25 -1.29 16.23
C SER A 146 -4.80 -2.60 15.64
N LYS A 147 -6.09 -2.87 15.90
CA LYS A 147 -6.79 -4.00 15.27
C LYS A 147 -6.90 -3.77 13.75
N PRO A 148 -6.63 -4.78 12.90
CA PRO A 148 -6.73 -4.63 11.45
C PRO A 148 -8.15 -4.31 10.94
N GLU A 149 -9.17 -4.91 11.54
CA GLU A 149 -10.53 -4.88 10.99
C GLU A 149 -11.14 -3.47 10.96
N PRO A 150 -11.05 -2.63 12.03
CA PRO A 150 -11.53 -1.26 11.96
C PRO A 150 -10.78 -0.38 10.95
N VAL A 151 -9.49 -0.66 10.72
CA VAL A 151 -8.69 0.06 9.71
C VAL A 151 -9.20 -0.31 8.31
N HIS A 152 -9.36 -1.61 8.03
CA HIS A 152 -9.92 -2.10 6.77
C HIS A 152 -11.29 -1.49 6.46
N GLU A 153 -12.23 -1.55 7.40
CA GLU A 153 -13.58 -1.01 7.22
C GLU A 153 -13.57 0.51 6.93
N ALA A 154 -12.66 1.27 7.55
CA ALA A 154 -12.52 2.70 7.28
C ALA A 154 -12.01 2.98 5.86
N LEU A 155 -10.95 2.29 5.42
CA LEU A 155 -10.38 2.48 4.08
C LEU A 155 -11.36 2.07 2.98
N VAL A 156 -12.03 0.93 3.18
CA VAL A 156 -13.08 0.41 2.29
C VAL A 156 -14.22 1.41 2.16
N ARG A 157 -14.74 1.92 3.29
CA ARG A 157 -15.83 2.89 3.30
C ARG A 157 -15.49 4.12 2.48
N ILE A 158 -14.31 4.68 2.66
CA ILE A 158 -13.86 5.88 1.95
C ILE A 158 -13.73 5.58 0.46
N ARG A 159 -12.98 4.53 0.09
CA ARG A 159 -12.74 4.20 -1.32
C ARG A 159 -14.04 3.86 -2.08
N ILE A 160 -14.94 3.07 -1.50
CA ILE A 160 -16.23 2.74 -2.13
C ILE A 160 -17.10 3.98 -2.27
N SER A 161 -17.22 4.79 -1.20
CA SER A 161 -18.06 6.01 -1.25
C SER A 161 -17.55 7.00 -2.30
N THR A 162 -16.24 7.11 -2.45
CA THR A 162 -15.61 8.03 -3.42
C THR A 162 -15.75 7.54 -4.85
N LEU A 163 -15.60 6.24 -5.10
CA LEU A 163 -15.55 5.71 -6.46
C LEU A 163 -16.90 5.17 -6.94
N TYR A 164 -17.53 4.27 -6.20
CA TYR A 164 -18.68 3.48 -6.67
C TYR A 164 -20.03 3.96 -6.14
N GLY A 165 -20.04 4.73 -5.04
CA GLY A 165 -21.25 5.24 -4.41
C GLY A 165 -21.45 4.72 -2.98
N SER A 166 -21.99 5.57 -2.11
CA SER A 166 -22.16 5.26 -0.69
C SER A 166 -23.22 4.19 -0.42
N GLU A 167 -24.12 3.94 -1.37
CA GLU A 167 -25.16 2.91 -1.30
C GLU A 167 -24.63 1.47 -1.32
N TRP A 168 -23.36 1.29 -1.71
CA TRP A 168 -22.70 -0.02 -1.77
C TRP A 168 -21.83 -0.35 -0.55
N VAL A 169 -21.54 0.63 0.30
CA VAL A 169 -20.63 0.48 1.45
C VAL A 169 -21.08 -0.64 2.39
N GLU A 170 -22.38 -0.72 2.70
CA GLU A 170 -22.91 -1.72 3.65
C GLU A 170 -23.12 -3.10 3.01
N LYS A 171 -23.16 -3.16 1.68
CA LYS A 171 -23.58 -4.37 0.95
C LYS A 171 -22.42 -5.32 0.65
N ARG A 172 -21.17 -4.86 0.79
CA ARG A 172 -19.93 -5.58 0.41
C ARG A 172 -19.83 -6.04 -1.05
N SER A 173 -20.86 -5.79 -1.83
CA SER A 173 -20.99 -6.10 -3.25
C SER A 173 -21.93 -5.10 -3.92
N SER A 174 -21.84 -5.00 -5.24
CA SER A 174 -22.70 -4.18 -6.08
C SER A 174 -23.29 -4.97 -7.26
N ASN A 175 -24.19 -4.32 -7.99
CA ASN A 175 -24.67 -4.84 -9.26
C ASN A 175 -23.85 -4.30 -10.46
N LEU A 176 -22.74 -3.60 -10.19
CA LEU A 176 -21.83 -3.13 -11.23
C LEU A 176 -21.06 -4.32 -11.80
N VAL A 177 -20.74 -4.26 -13.09
CA VAL A 177 -19.97 -5.30 -13.77
C VAL A 177 -18.83 -4.64 -14.53
N ARG A 178 -17.63 -4.76 -13.97
CA ARG A 178 -16.37 -4.42 -14.63
C ARG A 178 -15.98 -5.54 -15.59
N THR A 179 -15.57 -5.16 -16.79
CA THR A 179 -15.18 -6.09 -17.87
C THR A 179 -13.70 -5.98 -18.19
#